data_AF-K9BSK5-F1
#
_entry.id   AF-K9BSK5-F1
#
_cell.length_a   1.000
_cell.length_b   1.000
_cell.length_c   1.000
_cell.angle_alpha   90.00
_cell.angle_beta   90.00
_cell.angle_gamma   90.00
#
_symmetry.space_group_name_H-M   'P 1'
#
loop_
_entity.id
_entity.type
_entity.pdbx_description
1 polymer ?
#
loop_
_entity_poly.entity_id
_entity_poly.type
_entity_poly.pdbx_seq_one_letter_code
_entity_poly.pdbx_strand_id
1 'polypeptide(L)'
;MNAQVNELQVLEQNVIVAAFGKENGIQELFNRMAEQARSIVPDVSTKKGRDAIASQAYKVSKSKTAVDNHGKDLVAGIKAQAAVIDRDRKAWRDQCDALRDEIRKPLDEWEKAEEDRVQTIKDRISNFDAGRVDALSSSELIKKIIGEVEATAIDESFAEFANEASIKKDAALTSYKQSLEIALKREAEQAELERLRQEEIVRQQKERDEAIARQAAEQARIEAERKAKEEADRVEREKQEAIATAEREKREASEREARLVAEKEAAELRAKHAAEAERQRIEAEQAAKAEAERRAELARQANQAHKKKICNEALKGLLALGIDEAKGKEILQAINKGLVPHVSIKF
;
A
#
# COMPACT_ATOMS: atom_id res chain seq x y z
N MET A 1 51.54 -110.00 91.01
CA MET A 1 50.75 -109.51 89.85
C MET A 1 51.66 -108.64 89.00
N ASN A 2 52.17 -109.18 87.89
CA ASN A 2 52.86 -108.39 86.88
C ASN A 2 51.78 -107.57 86.16
N ALA A 3 51.66 -106.28 86.50
CA ALA A 3 50.96 -105.35 85.63
C ALA A 3 51.74 -105.34 84.31
N GLN A 4 51.15 -105.89 83.26
CA GLN A 4 51.66 -105.79 81.91
C GLN A 4 51.58 -104.31 81.54
N VAL A 5 52.66 -103.59 81.78
CA VAL A 5 52.75 -102.15 81.55
C VAL A 5 52.69 -101.94 80.05
N ASN A 6 51.57 -101.41 79.56
CA ASN A 6 51.39 -101.11 78.14
C ASN A 6 52.35 -99.97 77.79
N GLU A 7 53.44 -100.30 77.08
CA GLU A 7 54.43 -99.32 76.67
C GLU A 7 53.78 -98.27 75.76
N LEU A 8 54.06 -96.98 75.97
CA LEU A 8 53.58 -95.92 75.08
C LEU A 8 54.00 -96.25 73.64
N GLN A 9 53.05 -96.17 72.72
CA GLN A 9 53.28 -96.37 71.29
C GLN A 9 53.12 -95.04 70.54
N VAL A 10 53.73 -94.95 69.35
CA VAL A 10 53.47 -93.83 68.45
C VAL A 10 52.05 -93.97 67.93
N LEU A 11 51.30 -92.86 67.88
CA LEU A 11 49.92 -92.86 67.42
C LEU A 11 49.84 -93.30 65.95
N GLU A 12 48.96 -94.26 65.67
CA GLU A 12 48.70 -94.77 64.32
C GLU A 12 47.76 -93.83 63.54
N GLN A 13 47.93 -93.80 62.23
CA GLN A 13 47.19 -92.91 61.33
C GLN A 13 45.66 -93.06 61.44
N ASN A 14 45.15 -94.29 61.52
CA ASN A 14 43.71 -94.58 61.68
C ASN A 14 43.10 -93.93 62.93
N VAL A 15 43.80 -93.98 64.07
CA VAL A 15 43.36 -93.38 65.34
C VAL A 15 43.39 -91.85 65.24
N ILE A 16 44.41 -91.30 64.60
CA ILE A 16 44.55 -89.85 64.37
C ILE A 16 43.41 -89.33 63.48
N VAL A 17 43.15 -90.00 62.35
CA VAL A 17 42.07 -89.63 61.41
C VAL A 17 40.69 -89.72 62.10
N ALA A 18 40.45 -90.78 62.86
CA ALA A 18 39.20 -90.93 63.62
C ALA A 18 39.02 -89.82 64.68
N ALA A 19 40.11 -89.37 65.30
CA ALA A 19 40.08 -88.30 66.28
C ALA A 19 39.78 -86.91 65.65
N PHE A 20 40.24 -86.65 64.43
CA PHE A 20 39.87 -85.44 63.69
C PHE A 20 38.40 -85.40 63.26
N GLY A 21 37.75 -86.57 63.13
CA GLY A 21 36.34 -86.69 62.75
C GLY A 21 35.34 -86.49 63.91
N LYS A 22 35.80 -86.19 65.12
CA LYS A 22 34.95 -86.05 66.31
C LYS A 22 35.21 -84.73 67.02
N GLU A 23 34.17 -84.14 67.58
CA GLU A 23 34.32 -83.03 68.52
C GLU A 23 35.19 -83.47 69.71
N ASN A 24 36.20 -82.67 70.05
CA ASN A 24 37.19 -82.96 71.10
C ASN A 24 38.02 -84.25 70.92
N GLY A 25 37.94 -84.95 69.79
CA GLY A 25 38.62 -86.24 69.61
C GLY A 25 40.14 -86.17 69.74
N ILE A 26 40.77 -85.07 69.30
CA ILE A 26 42.22 -84.86 69.49
C ILE A 26 42.58 -84.66 70.97
N GLN A 27 41.71 -84.00 71.74
CA GLN A 27 41.92 -83.82 73.18
C GLN A 27 41.80 -85.15 73.93
N GLU A 28 40.82 -85.98 73.58
CA GLU A 28 40.68 -87.34 74.11
C GLU A 28 41.91 -88.20 73.79
N LEU A 29 42.39 -88.12 72.53
CA LEU A 29 43.57 -88.85 72.08
C LEU A 29 44.83 -88.40 72.82
N PHE A 30 45.00 -87.09 73.03
CA PHE A 30 46.08 -86.55 73.84
C PHE A 30 46.00 -87.02 75.28
N ASN A 31 44.83 -86.96 75.92
CA ASN A 31 44.64 -87.39 77.30
C ASN A 31 45.04 -88.85 77.49
N ARG A 32 44.62 -89.74 76.58
CA ARG A 32 45.01 -91.16 76.57
C ARG A 32 46.53 -91.34 76.44
N MET A 33 47.16 -90.62 75.50
CA MET A 33 48.62 -90.66 75.32
C MET A 33 49.35 -90.15 76.57
N ALA A 34 48.85 -89.08 77.20
CA ALA A 34 49.44 -88.49 78.40
C ALA A 34 49.30 -89.41 79.62
N GLU A 35 48.16 -90.08 79.77
CA GLU A 35 47.94 -91.09 80.82
C GLU A 35 48.92 -92.26 80.67
N GLN A 36 49.06 -92.81 79.45
CA GLN A 36 50.04 -93.86 79.15
C GLN A 36 51.47 -93.39 79.45
N ALA A 37 51.86 -92.20 79.00
CA ALA A 37 53.19 -91.66 79.24
C ALA A 37 53.51 -91.46 80.74
N ARG A 38 52.53 -91.03 81.54
CA ARG A 38 52.71 -90.74 82.98
C ARG A 38 52.61 -91.98 83.88
N SER A 39 51.99 -93.06 83.39
CA SER A 39 51.81 -94.30 84.16
C SER A 39 53.12 -95.04 84.48
N ILE A 40 54.20 -94.71 83.77
CA ILE A 40 55.53 -95.30 83.97
C ILE A 40 56.43 -94.21 84.53
N VAL A 41 57.02 -94.44 85.72
CA VAL A 41 58.03 -93.54 86.32
C VAL A 41 59.37 -94.29 86.37
N PRO A 42 60.20 -94.21 85.31
CA PRO A 42 61.50 -94.88 85.31
C PRO A 42 62.48 -94.24 86.30
N ASP A 43 63.36 -95.05 86.89
CA ASP A 43 64.41 -94.57 87.81
C ASP A 43 65.54 -93.84 87.05
N VAL A 44 65.57 -92.51 87.18
CA VAL A 44 66.54 -91.61 86.55
C VAL A 44 67.99 -91.86 86.99
N SER A 45 68.22 -92.49 88.15
CA SER A 45 69.56 -92.81 88.63
C SER A 45 70.23 -93.90 87.78
N THR A 46 69.42 -94.76 87.14
CA THR A 46 69.90 -95.85 86.28
C THR A 46 69.97 -95.44 84.81
N LYS A 47 70.95 -96.00 84.06
CA LYS A 47 71.04 -95.81 82.60
C LYS A 47 69.75 -96.27 81.90
N LYS A 48 69.24 -97.45 82.28
CA LYS A 48 68.01 -98.04 81.72
C LYS A 48 66.79 -97.13 81.92
N GLY A 49 66.65 -96.50 83.09
CA GLY A 49 65.56 -95.57 83.35
C GLY A 49 65.67 -94.28 82.55
N ARG A 50 66.87 -93.70 82.40
CA ARG A 50 67.09 -92.53 81.52
C ARG A 50 66.79 -92.84 80.05
N ASP A 51 67.21 -94.00 79.56
CA ASP A 51 66.92 -94.44 78.19
C ASP A 51 65.41 -94.64 77.95
N ALA A 52 64.68 -95.16 78.95
CA ALA A 52 63.23 -95.29 78.90
C ALA A 52 62.50 -93.92 78.88
N ILE A 53 62.95 -92.95 79.69
CA ILE A 53 62.43 -91.57 79.68
C ILE A 53 62.64 -90.93 78.29
N ALA A 54 63.85 -91.04 77.74
CA ALA A 54 64.17 -90.51 76.41
C ALA A 54 63.31 -91.16 75.31
N SER A 55 63.10 -92.48 75.38
CA SER A 55 62.24 -93.22 74.44
C SER A 55 60.79 -92.74 74.49
N GLN A 56 60.21 -92.55 75.69
CA GLN A 56 58.85 -92.04 75.84
C GLN A 56 58.70 -90.63 75.27
N ALA A 57 59.62 -89.72 75.61
CA ALA A 57 59.62 -88.35 75.08
C ALA A 57 59.74 -88.32 73.54
N TYR A 58 60.54 -89.22 72.97
CA TYR A 58 60.67 -89.37 71.52
C TYR A 58 59.37 -89.85 70.89
N LYS A 59 58.69 -90.83 71.48
CA LYS A 59 57.39 -91.34 70.98
C LYS A 59 56.30 -90.27 71.04
N VAL A 60 56.24 -89.46 72.11
CA VAL A 60 55.35 -88.29 72.17
C VAL A 60 55.66 -87.29 71.05
N SER A 61 56.94 -87.01 70.80
CA SER A 61 57.36 -86.08 69.73
C SER A 61 57.00 -86.60 68.33
N LYS A 62 57.14 -87.91 68.10
CA LYS A 62 56.68 -88.56 66.86
C LYS A 62 55.17 -88.50 66.71
N SER A 63 54.41 -88.85 67.75
CA SER A 63 52.95 -88.78 67.75
C SER A 63 52.44 -87.36 67.48
N LYS A 64 53.05 -86.33 68.09
CA LYS A 64 52.76 -84.91 67.81
C LYS A 64 52.92 -84.58 66.33
N THR A 65 54.06 -84.98 65.75
CA THR A 65 54.37 -84.71 64.34
C THR A 65 53.42 -85.46 63.41
N ALA A 66 53.07 -86.70 63.73
CA ALA A 66 52.10 -87.49 62.98
C ALA A 66 50.70 -86.85 63.00
N VAL A 67 50.24 -86.38 64.17
CA VAL A 67 48.94 -85.68 64.29
C VAL A 67 48.93 -84.40 63.48
N ASP A 68 49.97 -83.56 63.57
CA ASP A 68 50.06 -82.31 62.81
C ASP A 68 50.07 -82.55 61.28
N ASN A 69 50.90 -83.48 60.81
CA ASN A 69 50.98 -83.82 59.39
C ASN A 69 49.66 -84.36 58.85
N HIS A 70 49.03 -85.33 59.54
CA HIS A 70 47.76 -85.88 59.08
C HIS A 70 46.61 -84.87 59.14
N GLY A 71 46.60 -83.95 60.11
CA GLY A 71 45.64 -82.84 60.15
C GLY A 71 45.80 -81.89 58.96
N LYS A 72 47.05 -81.55 58.60
CA LYS A 72 47.36 -80.75 57.40
C LYS A 72 46.93 -81.45 56.12
N ASP A 73 47.25 -82.73 55.98
CA ASP A 73 46.89 -83.53 54.80
C ASP A 73 45.36 -83.65 54.65
N LEU A 74 44.64 -83.86 55.77
CA LEU A 74 43.18 -83.94 55.77
C LEU A 74 42.55 -82.61 55.32
N VAL A 75 42.99 -81.49 55.89
CA VAL A 75 42.48 -80.15 55.51
C VAL A 75 42.84 -79.83 54.06
N ALA A 76 44.04 -80.20 53.59
CA ALA A 76 44.43 -80.02 52.20
C ALA A 76 43.53 -80.83 51.26
N GLY A 77 43.23 -82.09 51.59
CA GLY A 77 42.30 -82.93 50.84
C GLY A 77 40.88 -82.36 50.80
N ILE A 78 40.34 -81.90 51.94
CA ILE A 78 39.01 -81.27 52.03
C ILE A 78 38.96 -80.01 51.17
N LYS A 79 39.98 -79.14 51.25
CA LYS A 79 40.04 -77.91 50.45
C LYS A 79 40.13 -78.21 48.95
N ALA A 80 40.91 -79.22 48.56
CA ALA A 80 40.99 -79.66 47.18
C ALA A 80 39.64 -80.17 46.68
N GLN A 81 38.97 -81.03 47.44
CA GLN A 81 37.64 -81.54 47.10
C GLN A 81 36.58 -80.43 47.01
N ALA A 82 36.58 -79.49 47.97
CA ALA A 82 35.68 -78.34 47.96
C ALA A 82 35.90 -77.46 46.72
N ALA A 83 37.16 -77.19 46.35
CA ALA A 83 37.49 -76.42 45.15
C ALA A 83 37.02 -77.11 43.86
N VAL A 84 37.10 -78.45 43.77
CA VAL A 84 36.52 -79.21 42.66
C VAL A 84 35.01 -79.04 42.61
N ILE A 85 34.32 -79.24 43.75
CA ILE A 85 32.87 -79.11 43.83
C ILE A 85 32.40 -77.71 43.42
N ASP A 86 33.07 -76.66 43.88
CA ASP A 86 32.71 -75.27 43.54
C ASP A 86 32.90 -74.98 42.05
N ARG A 87 34.01 -75.44 41.46
CA ARG A 87 34.25 -75.32 40.02
C ARG A 87 33.19 -76.06 39.22
N ASP A 88 32.89 -77.30 39.58
CA ASP A 88 31.95 -78.14 38.84
C ASP A 88 30.52 -77.59 38.96
N ARG A 89 30.13 -77.08 40.14
CA ARG A 89 28.85 -76.37 40.32
C ARG A 89 28.73 -75.13 39.45
N LYS A 90 29.80 -74.36 39.31
CA LYS A 90 29.82 -73.20 38.41
C LYS A 90 29.68 -73.64 36.96
N ALA A 91 30.53 -74.58 36.53
CA ALA A 91 30.50 -75.10 35.16
C ALA A 91 29.12 -75.69 34.80
N TRP A 92 28.50 -76.42 35.72
CA TRP A 92 27.15 -76.95 35.54
C TRP A 92 26.12 -75.84 35.33
N ARG A 93 26.15 -74.78 36.15
CA ARG A 93 25.25 -73.63 35.99
C ARG A 93 25.44 -72.96 34.63
N ASP A 94 26.68 -72.65 34.28
CA ASP A 94 27.03 -71.98 33.02
C ASP A 94 26.57 -72.83 31.81
N GLN A 95 26.72 -74.16 31.88
CA GLN A 95 26.24 -75.11 30.87
C GLN A 95 24.71 -75.17 30.79
N CYS A 96 24.02 -75.17 31.93
CA CYS A 96 22.55 -75.13 31.95
C CYS A 96 22.00 -73.83 31.37
N ASP A 97 22.61 -72.69 31.68
CA ASP A 97 22.22 -71.39 31.10
C ASP A 97 22.43 -71.38 29.59
N ALA A 98 23.59 -71.83 29.10
CA ALA A 98 23.87 -71.93 27.68
C ALA A 98 22.89 -72.86 26.94
N LEU A 99 22.58 -74.03 27.52
CA LEU A 99 21.63 -74.98 26.93
C LEU A 99 20.20 -74.40 26.91
N ARG A 100 19.77 -73.69 27.96
CA ARG A 100 18.48 -73.00 27.98
C ARG A 100 18.40 -71.99 26.84
N ASP A 101 19.44 -71.16 26.69
CA ASP A 101 19.46 -70.11 25.67
C ASP A 101 19.49 -70.71 24.25
N GLU A 102 20.24 -71.80 24.05
CA GLU A 102 20.23 -72.57 22.79
C GLU A 102 18.84 -73.12 22.45
N ILE A 103 18.18 -73.77 23.42
CA ILE A 103 16.83 -74.34 23.24
C ILE A 103 15.81 -73.24 22.96
N ARG A 104 15.94 -72.08 23.62
CA ARG A 104 14.99 -70.96 23.49
C ARG A 104 15.21 -70.15 22.20
N LYS A 105 16.43 -70.11 21.67
CA LYS A 105 16.81 -69.28 20.53
C LYS A 105 15.87 -69.37 19.32
N PRO A 106 15.42 -70.57 18.85
CA PRO A 106 14.48 -70.63 17.72
C PRO A 106 13.12 -69.98 18.01
N LEU A 107 12.65 -70.02 19.27
CA LEU A 107 11.43 -69.34 19.68
C LEU A 107 11.63 -67.83 19.70
N ASP A 108 12.74 -67.34 20.27
CA ASP A 108 13.04 -65.89 20.28
C ASP A 108 13.17 -65.33 18.85
N GLU A 109 13.80 -66.07 17.93
CA GLU A 109 13.91 -65.70 16.52
C GLU A 109 12.53 -65.65 15.83
N TRP A 110 11.66 -66.60 16.11
CA TRP A 110 10.30 -66.62 15.58
C TRP A 110 9.43 -65.50 16.17
N GLU A 111 9.47 -65.28 17.49
CA GLU A 111 8.74 -64.20 18.18
C GLU A 111 9.11 -62.85 17.58
N LYS A 112 10.41 -62.60 17.34
CA LYS A 112 10.88 -61.38 16.69
C LYS A 112 10.44 -61.27 15.23
N ALA A 113 10.56 -62.35 14.45
CA ALA A 113 10.13 -62.33 13.05
C ALA A 113 8.62 -62.08 12.93
N GLU A 114 7.83 -62.60 13.87
CA GLU A 114 6.39 -62.38 13.95
C GLU A 114 6.04 -60.96 14.38
N GLU A 115 6.75 -60.40 15.36
CA GLU A 115 6.64 -58.98 15.73
C GLU A 115 6.95 -58.06 14.54
N ASP A 116 8.06 -58.30 13.84
CA ASP A 116 8.47 -57.55 12.65
C ASP A 116 7.44 -57.69 11.51
N ARG A 117 6.88 -58.89 11.31
CA ARG A 117 5.79 -59.14 10.33
C ARG A 117 4.56 -58.31 10.67
N VAL A 118 4.09 -58.37 11.91
CA VAL A 118 2.90 -57.64 12.37
C VAL A 118 3.13 -56.12 12.27
N GLN A 119 4.31 -55.63 12.66
CA GLN A 119 4.63 -54.21 12.59
C GLN A 119 4.68 -53.72 11.13
N THR A 120 5.30 -54.49 10.23
CA THR A 120 5.34 -54.17 8.79
C THR A 120 3.92 -54.03 8.20
N ILE A 121 3.00 -54.91 8.59
CA ILE A 121 1.59 -54.83 8.14
C ILE A 121 0.91 -53.58 8.70
N LYS A 122 1.11 -53.27 9.99
CA LYS A 122 0.55 -52.05 10.62
C LYS A 122 1.07 -50.77 9.96
N ASP A 123 2.35 -50.72 9.62
CA ASP A 123 2.96 -49.57 8.92
C ASP A 123 2.39 -49.41 7.50
N ARG A 124 2.08 -50.50 6.81
CA ARG A 124 1.38 -50.43 5.53
C ARG A 124 -0.05 -49.90 5.68
N ILE A 125 -0.76 -50.33 6.72
CA ILE A 125 -2.13 -49.89 7.02
C ILE A 125 -2.16 -48.40 7.40
N SER A 126 -1.13 -47.89 8.08
CA SER A 126 -1.05 -46.46 8.46
C SER A 126 -0.97 -45.52 7.24
N ASN A 127 -0.51 -46.02 6.08
CA ASN A 127 -0.57 -45.26 4.82
C ASN A 127 -2.00 -44.97 4.33
N PHE A 128 -3.00 -45.67 4.88
CA PHE A 128 -4.43 -45.40 4.65
C PHE A 128 -5.01 -44.44 5.68
N ASP A 129 -4.21 -43.55 6.27
CA ASP A 129 -4.71 -42.48 7.13
C ASP A 129 -5.48 -41.43 6.32
N ALA A 130 -6.77 -41.29 6.56
CA ALA A 130 -7.63 -40.29 5.92
C ALA A 130 -7.13 -38.84 6.10
N GLY A 131 -6.27 -38.56 7.09
CA GLY A 131 -5.66 -37.25 7.32
C GLY A 131 -4.47 -36.92 6.41
N ARG A 132 -4.04 -37.81 5.50
CA ARG A 132 -2.84 -37.59 4.66
C ARG A 132 -2.97 -36.41 3.70
N VAL A 133 -4.19 -36.12 3.25
CA VAL A 133 -4.57 -34.95 2.45
C VAL A 133 -5.97 -34.50 2.82
N ASP A 134 -6.28 -33.23 2.58
CA ASP A 134 -7.55 -32.60 2.92
C ASP A 134 -8.06 -31.70 1.80
N ALA A 135 -9.20 -31.05 2.02
CA ALA A 135 -9.80 -30.11 1.06
C ALA A 135 -8.96 -28.84 0.79
N LEU A 136 -7.96 -28.55 1.65
CA LEU A 136 -7.07 -27.41 1.46
C LEU A 136 -5.88 -27.76 0.55
N SER A 137 -5.53 -29.04 0.45
CA SER A 137 -4.51 -29.57 -0.45
C SER A 137 -4.84 -29.28 -1.92
N SER A 138 -3.83 -29.31 -2.82
CA SER A 138 -4.06 -29.13 -4.26
C SER A 138 -4.71 -30.38 -4.87
N SER A 139 -5.53 -30.20 -5.92
CA SER A 139 -6.19 -31.32 -6.59
C SER A 139 -5.19 -32.32 -7.18
N GLU A 140 -4.02 -31.85 -7.63
CA GLU A 140 -2.92 -32.69 -8.11
C GLU A 140 -2.34 -33.60 -7.02
N LEU A 141 -2.07 -33.05 -5.83
CA LEU A 141 -1.58 -33.83 -4.70
C LEU A 141 -2.61 -34.87 -4.28
N ILE A 142 -3.88 -34.48 -4.15
CA ILE A 142 -4.95 -35.40 -3.75
C ILE A 142 -5.08 -36.56 -4.77
N LYS A 143 -5.04 -36.27 -6.09
CA LYS A 143 -5.06 -37.30 -7.14
C LYS A 143 -3.87 -38.26 -7.03
N LYS A 144 -2.67 -37.73 -6.76
CA LYS A 144 -1.47 -38.56 -6.56
C LYS A 144 -1.66 -39.53 -5.39
N ILE A 145 -2.12 -39.02 -4.24
CA ILE A 145 -2.32 -39.83 -3.04
C ILE A 145 -3.43 -40.88 -3.24
N ILE A 146 -4.52 -40.52 -3.92
CA ILE A 146 -5.56 -41.49 -4.33
C ILE A 146 -4.93 -42.61 -5.15
N GLY A 147 -4.12 -42.27 -6.16
CA GLY A 147 -3.45 -43.27 -7.01
C GLY A 147 -2.52 -44.21 -6.23
N GLU A 148 -1.73 -43.68 -5.30
CA GLU A 148 -0.85 -44.49 -4.43
C GLU A 148 -1.65 -45.48 -3.56
N VAL A 149 -2.77 -45.02 -2.97
CA VAL A 149 -3.62 -45.85 -2.13
C VAL A 149 -4.40 -46.88 -2.95
N GLU A 150 -4.94 -46.50 -4.11
CA GLU A 150 -5.64 -47.41 -5.02
C GLU A 150 -4.70 -48.52 -5.51
N ALA A 151 -3.45 -48.19 -5.86
CA ALA A 151 -2.43 -49.13 -6.32
C ALA A 151 -2.00 -50.16 -5.26
N THR A 152 -2.20 -49.87 -3.97
CA THR A 152 -1.88 -50.82 -2.90
C THR A 152 -2.96 -51.89 -2.80
N ALA A 153 -2.70 -53.08 -3.37
CA ALA A 153 -3.62 -54.21 -3.27
C ALA A 153 -3.70 -54.73 -1.82
N ILE A 154 -4.92 -55.00 -1.34
CA ILE A 154 -5.14 -55.69 -0.07
C ILE A 154 -5.26 -57.18 -0.39
N ASP A 155 -4.14 -57.89 -0.30
CA ASP A 155 -4.01 -59.31 -0.60
C ASP A 155 -3.60 -60.12 0.64
N GLU A 156 -3.23 -61.38 0.43
CA GLU A 156 -2.80 -62.31 1.49
C GLU A 156 -1.63 -61.76 2.33
N SER A 157 -0.85 -60.81 1.82
CA SER A 157 0.28 -60.20 2.55
C SER A 157 -0.17 -59.36 3.75
N PHE A 158 -1.46 -59.02 3.88
CA PHE A 158 -2.02 -58.37 5.07
C PHE A 158 -2.52 -59.36 6.12
N ALA A 159 -2.57 -60.66 5.79
CA ALA A 159 -2.93 -61.74 6.69
C ALA A 159 -4.19 -61.43 7.54
N GLU A 160 -4.10 -61.53 8.86
CA GLU A 160 -5.20 -61.28 9.80
C GLU A 160 -5.73 -59.83 9.79
N PHE A 161 -4.96 -58.89 9.23
CA PHE A 161 -5.32 -57.47 9.15
C PHE A 161 -5.94 -57.08 7.82
N ALA A 162 -6.17 -58.01 6.88
CA ALA A 162 -6.72 -57.70 5.56
C ALA A 162 -8.07 -56.96 5.64
N ASN A 163 -8.95 -57.33 6.57
CA ASN A 163 -10.23 -56.65 6.76
C ASN A 163 -10.05 -55.21 7.29
N GLU A 164 -9.21 -55.02 8.32
CA GLU A 164 -8.90 -53.69 8.85
C GLU A 164 -8.29 -52.79 7.77
N ALA A 165 -7.36 -53.33 6.99
CA ALA A 165 -6.70 -52.65 5.88
C ALA A 165 -7.72 -52.22 4.81
N SER A 166 -8.66 -53.09 4.44
CA SER A 166 -9.74 -52.78 3.49
C SER A 166 -10.62 -51.65 4.01
N ILE A 167 -11.09 -51.74 5.26
CA ILE A 167 -11.95 -50.71 5.87
C ILE A 167 -11.24 -49.35 5.90
N LYS A 168 -9.97 -49.31 6.32
CA LYS A 168 -9.19 -48.07 6.36
C LYS A 168 -8.93 -47.52 4.96
N LYS A 169 -8.57 -48.37 4.00
CA LYS A 169 -8.39 -47.99 2.59
C LYS A 169 -9.66 -47.35 2.02
N ASP A 170 -10.81 -47.97 2.22
CA ASP A 170 -12.10 -47.47 1.72
C ASP A 170 -12.49 -46.13 2.38
N ALA A 171 -12.28 -46.01 3.70
CA ALA A 171 -12.51 -44.78 4.44
C ALA A 171 -11.61 -43.64 3.93
N ALA A 172 -10.32 -43.91 3.73
CA ALA A 172 -9.36 -42.94 3.21
C ALA A 172 -9.74 -42.49 1.79
N LEU A 173 -10.01 -43.44 0.88
CA LEU A 173 -10.39 -43.12 -0.50
C LEU A 173 -11.70 -42.31 -0.55
N THR A 174 -12.66 -42.61 0.31
CA THR A 174 -13.90 -41.83 0.42
C THR A 174 -13.60 -40.39 0.83
N SER A 175 -12.78 -40.20 1.87
CA SER A 175 -12.39 -38.87 2.36
C SER A 175 -11.58 -38.07 1.32
N TYR A 176 -10.64 -38.73 0.63
CA TYR A 176 -9.85 -38.08 -0.41
C TYR A 176 -10.69 -37.69 -1.63
N LYS A 177 -11.66 -38.51 -2.03
CA LYS A 177 -12.57 -38.18 -3.15
C LYS A 177 -13.43 -36.97 -2.83
N GLN A 178 -13.95 -36.87 -1.61
CA GLN A 178 -14.65 -35.67 -1.14
C GLN A 178 -13.74 -34.44 -1.12
N SER A 179 -12.52 -34.57 -0.58
CA SER A 179 -11.53 -33.50 -0.57
C SER A 179 -11.15 -33.05 -1.98
N LEU A 180 -11.05 -33.99 -2.93
CA LEU A 180 -10.74 -33.71 -4.33
C LEU A 180 -11.83 -32.90 -5.00
N GLU A 181 -13.11 -33.24 -4.77
CA GLU A 181 -14.23 -32.48 -5.30
C GLU A 181 -14.21 -31.03 -4.83
N ILE A 182 -13.96 -30.82 -3.53
CA ILE A 182 -13.84 -29.48 -2.95
C ILE A 182 -12.64 -28.72 -3.54
N ALA A 183 -11.48 -29.37 -3.66
CA ALA A 183 -10.28 -28.76 -4.22
C ALA A 183 -10.47 -28.36 -5.69
N LEU A 184 -11.07 -29.23 -6.50
CA LEU A 184 -11.38 -28.95 -7.92
C LEU A 184 -12.35 -27.78 -8.06
N LYS A 185 -13.39 -27.72 -7.21
CA LYS A 185 -14.34 -26.60 -7.21
C LYS A 185 -13.65 -25.28 -6.87
N ARG A 186 -12.83 -25.26 -5.81
CA ARG A 186 -12.05 -24.08 -5.41
C ARG A 186 -11.11 -23.62 -6.52
N GLU A 187 -10.38 -24.54 -7.14
CA GLU A 187 -9.45 -24.23 -8.23
C GLU A 187 -10.18 -23.69 -9.47
N ALA A 188 -11.34 -24.26 -9.81
CA ALA A 188 -12.19 -23.77 -10.89
C ALA A 188 -12.74 -22.36 -10.61
N GLU A 189 -13.23 -22.11 -9.40
CA GLU A 189 -13.70 -20.78 -8.96
C GLU A 189 -12.57 -19.74 -9.00
N GLN A 190 -11.35 -20.12 -8.61
CA GLN A 190 -10.17 -19.24 -8.71
C GLN A 190 -9.80 -18.94 -10.16
N ALA A 191 -9.82 -19.93 -11.04
CA ALA A 191 -9.53 -19.76 -12.46
C ALA A 191 -10.59 -18.89 -13.16
N GLU A 192 -11.87 -19.07 -12.83
CA GLU A 192 -12.96 -18.24 -13.34
C GLU A 192 -12.84 -16.80 -12.82
N LEU A 193 -12.55 -16.60 -11.54
CA LEU A 193 -12.35 -15.27 -10.96
C LEU A 193 -11.19 -14.53 -11.64
N GLU A 194 -10.10 -15.23 -11.94
CA GLU A 194 -8.98 -14.65 -12.68
C GLU A 194 -9.39 -14.29 -14.11
N ARG A 195 -10.14 -15.15 -14.81
CA ARG A 195 -10.66 -14.83 -16.15
C ARG A 195 -11.54 -13.58 -16.13
N LEU A 196 -12.47 -13.48 -15.17
CA LEU A 196 -13.34 -12.32 -14.99
C LEU A 196 -12.55 -11.04 -14.70
N ARG A 197 -11.47 -11.12 -13.91
CA ARG A 197 -10.57 -9.97 -13.69
C ARG A 197 -9.88 -9.53 -14.97
N GLN A 198 -9.38 -10.46 -15.77
CA GLN A 198 -8.74 -10.13 -17.06
C GLN A 198 -9.75 -9.53 -18.05
N GLU A 199 -10.95 -10.10 -18.15
CA GLU A 199 -12.03 -9.55 -18.97
C GLU A 199 -12.42 -8.13 -18.53
N GLU A 200 -12.52 -7.88 -17.22
CA GLU A 200 -12.81 -6.57 -16.65
C GLU A 200 -11.69 -5.55 -16.96
N ILE A 201 -10.42 -5.94 -16.84
CA ILE A 201 -9.28 -5.08 -17.21
C ILE A 201 -9.37 -4.67 -18.68
N VAL A 202 -9.65 -5.62 -19.58
CA VAL A 202 -9.79 -5.37 -21.02
C VAL A 202 -10.99 -4.44 -21.29
N ARG A 203 -12.13 -4.67 -20.62
CA ARG A 203 -13.31 -3.80 -20.75
C ARG A 203 -13.00 -2.37 -20.31
N GLN A 204 -12.36 -2.20 -19.16
CA GLN A 204 -11.98 -0.89 -18.65
C GLN A 204 -10.97 -0.18 -19.56
N GLN A 205 -10.02 -0.90 -20.15
CA GLN A 205 -9.11 -0.34 -21.16
C GLN A 205 -9.89 0.13 -22.38
N LYS A 206 -10.77 -0.71 -22.93
CA LYS A 206 -11.61 -0.33 -24.08
C LYS A 206 -12.51 0.87 -23.78
N GLU A 207 -13.15 0.93 -22.61
CA GLU A 207 -13.98 2.07 -22.21
C GLU A 207 -13.15 3.36 -22.07
N ARG A 208 -11.92 3.28 -21.55
CA ARG A 208 -11.00 4.42 -21.49
C ARG A 208 -10.58 4.86 -22.88
N ASP A 209 -10.21 3.93 -23.76
CA ASP A 209 -9.81 4.24 -25.13
C ASP A 209 -10.97 4.86 -25.92
N GLU A 210 -12.19 4.34 -25.77
CA GLU A 210 -13.39 4.94 -26.35
C GLU A 210 -13.70 6.32 -25.77
N ALA A 211 -13.53 6.52 -24.46
CA ALA A 211 -13.72 7.83 -23.84
C ALA A 211 -12.70 8.85 -24.35
N ILE A 212 -11.43 8.46 -24.49
CA ILE A 212 -10.37 9.28 -25.09
C ILE A 212 -10.71 9.59 -26.55
N ALA A 213 -11.15 8.61 -27.34
CA ALA A 213 -11.56 8.82 -28.73
C ALA A 213 -12.76 9.76 -28.85
N ARG A 214 -13.78 9.61 -27.99
CA ARG A 214 -14.93 10.52 -27.92
C ARG A 214 -14.50 11.94 -27.53
N GLN A 215 -13.64 12.08 -26.53
CA GLN A 215 -13.11 13.39 -26.13
C GLN A 215 -12.29 14.03 -27.25
N ALA A 216 -11.44 13.28 -27.94
CA ALA A 216 -10.66 13.77 -29.07
C ALA A 216 -11.57 14.21 -30.24
N ALA A 217 -12.60 13.43 -30.56
CA ALA A 217 -13.58 13.77 -31.60
C ALA A 217 -14.40 15.02 -31.23
N GLU A 218 -14.83 15.13 -29.96
CA GLU A 218 -15.55 16.29 -29.45
C GLU A 218 -14.68 17.56 -29.49
N GLN A 219 -13.44 17.46 -29.03
CA GLN A 219 -12.47 18.57 -29.09
C GLN A 219 -12.20 18.99 -30.54
N ALA A 220 -12.05 18.04 -31.46
CA ALA A 220 -11.90 18.34 -32.88
C ALA A 220 -13.15 19.05 -33.45
N ARG A 221 -14.36 18.65 -33.03
CA ARG A 221 -15.61 19.33 -33.44
C ARG A 221 -15.69 20.75 -32.90
N ILE A 222 -15.40 20.95 -31.61
CA ILE A 222 -15.38 22.27 -30.97
C ILE A 222 -14.34 23.18 -31.65
N GLU A 223 -13.15 22.66 -31.93
CA GLU A 223 -12.11 23.44 -32.60
C GLU A 223 -12.48 23.78 -34.05
N ALA A 224 -13.10 22.85 -34.79
CA ALA A 224 -13.61 23.10 -36.13
C ALA A 224 -14.75 24.13 -36.12
N GLU A 225 -15.69 24.04 -35.18
CA GLU A 225 -16.77 25.01 -35.00
C GLU A 225 -16.23 26.40 -34.61
N ARG A 226 -15.24 26.46 -33.72
CA ARG A 226 -14.56 27.72 -33.37
C ARG A 226 -13.87 28.32 -34.58
N LYS A 227 -13.11 27.55 -35.36
CA LYS A 227 -12.48 28.02 -36.61
C LYS A 227 -13.50 28.49 -37.63
N ALA A 228 -14.60 27.77 -37.80
CA ALA A 228 -15.68 28.16 -38.70
C ALA A 228 -16.37 29.46 -38.25
N LYS A 229 -16.57 29.63 -36.94
CA LYS A 229 -17.13 30.85 -36.36
C LYS A 229 -16.16 32.03 -36.47
N GLU A 230 -14.88 31.83 -36.18
CA GLU A 230 -13.83 32.84 -36.38
C GLU A 230 -13.72 33.29 -37.84
N GLU A 231 -13.83 32.35 -38.78
CA GLU A 231 -13.87 32.64 -40.22
C GLU A 231 -15.15 33.41 -40.60
N ALA A 232 -16.32 32.97 -40.12
CA ALA A 232 -17.58 33.66 -40.36
C ALA A 232 -17.58 35.10 -39.77
N ASP A 233 -17.08 35.27 -38.55
CA ASP A 233 -16.92 36.57 -37.89
C ASP A 233 -15.88 37.45 -38.60
N ARG A 234 -14.87 36.86 -39.24
CA ARG A 234 -13.91 37.60 -40.09
C ARG A 234 -14.59 38.07 -41.37
N VAL A 235 -15.30 37.18 -42.08
CA VAL A 235 -16.04 37.51 -43.30
C VAL A 235 -17.13 38.54 -43.02
N GLU A 236 -17.83 38.45 -41.90
CA GLU A 236 -18.84 39.43 -41.51
C GLU A 236 -18.20 40.78 -41.16
N ARG A 237 -17.07 40.81 -40.44
CA ARG A 237 -16.33 42.06 -40.21
C ARG A 237 -15.84 42.68 -41.51
N GLU A 238 -15.29 41.91 -42.43
CA GLU A 238 -14.87 42.40 -43.75
C GLU A 238 -16.06 42.97 -44.53
N LYS A 239 -17.23 42.34 -44.48
CA LYS A 239 -18.47 42.87 -45.08
C LYS A 239 -18.94 44.16 -44.41
N GLN A 240 -18.97 44.21 -43.09
CA GLN A 240 -19.38 45.39 -42.33
C GLN A 240 -18.40 46.55 -42.52
N GLU A 241 -17.10 46.27 -42.57
CA GLU A 241 -16.07 47.26 -42.90
C GLU A 241 -16.23 47.77 -44.34
N ALA A 242 -16.50 46.88 -45.31
CA ALA A 242 -16.77 47.27 -46.69
C ALA A 242 -18.02 48.16 -46.82
N ILE A 243 -19.11 47.80 -46.12
CA ILE A 243 -20.35 48.59 -46.05
C ILE A 243 -20.06 49.93 -45.39
N ALA A 244 -19.38 49.96 -44.24
CA ALA A 244 -19.04 51.19 -43.53
C ALA A 244 -18.12 52.09 -44.36
N THR A 245 -17.17 51.53 -45.13
CA THR A 245 -16.35 52.30 -46.06
C THR A 245 -17.17 52.86 -47.22
N ALA A 246 -18.07 52.07 -47.79
CA ALA A 246 -18.95 52.54 -48.87
C ALA A 246 -19.94 53.62 -48.39
N GLU A 247 -20.47 53.48 -47.16
CA GLU A 247 -21.30 54.49 -46.51
C GLU A 247 -20.51 55.75 -46.19
N ARG A 248 -19.26 55.63 -45.71
CA ARG A 248 -18.38 56.76 -45.46
C ARG A 248 -18.03 57.49 -46.76
N GLU A 249 -17.72 56.77 -47.83
CA GLU A 249 -17.46 57.35 -49.15
C GLU A 249 -18.70 58.04 -49.72
N LYS A 250 -19.89 57.42 -49.58
CA LYS A 250 -21.16 58.03 -50.01
C LYS A 250 -21.51 59.26 -49.18
N ARG A 251 -21.25 59.23 -47.87
CA ARG A 251 -21.45 60.37 -46.96
C ARG A 251 -20.46 61.49 -47.24
N GLU A 252 -19.19 61.17 -47.46
CA GLU A 252 -18.18 62.15 -47.88
C GLU A 252 -18.49 62.74 -49.26
N ALA A 253 -18.99 61.94 -50.21
CA ALA A 253 -19.42 62.45 -51.52
C ALA A 253 -20.63 63.38 -51.38
N SER A 254 -21.63 63.00 -50.58
CA SER A 254 -22.79 63.83 -50.27
C SER A 254 -22.41 65.10 -49.50
N GLU A 255 -21.50 65.03 -48.54
CA GLU A 255 -21.00 66.19 -47.80
C GLU A 255 -20.13 67.10 -48.67
N ARG A 256 -19.36 66.57 -49.61
CA ARG A 256 -18.63 67.37 -50.62
C ARG A 256 -19.61 68.05 -51.58
N GLU A 257 -20.65 67.35 -52.02
CA GLU A 257 -21.69 67.93 -52.88
C GLU A 257 -22.49 68.99 -52.14
N ALA A 258 -22.90 68.74 -50.89
CA ALA A 258 -23.55 69.73 -50.03
C ALA A 258 -22.64 70.92 -49.72
N ARG A 259 -21.33 70.73 -49.53
CA ARG A 259 -20.37 71.84 -49.38
C ARG A 259 -20.23 72.65 -50.66
N LEU A 260 -20.19 72.01 -51.83
CA LEU A 260 -20.15 72.71 -53.12
C LEU A 260 -21.44 73.50 -53.38
N VAL A 261 -22.60 72.95 -53.03
CA VAL A 261 -23.89 73.64 -53.12
C VAL A 261 -23.95 74.80 -52.11
N ALA A 262 -23.58 74.59 -50.86
CA ALA A 262 -23.53 75.63 -49.84
C ALA A 262 -22.50 76.72 -50.14
N GLU A 263 -21.37 76.39 -50.76
CA GLU A 263 -20.36 77.37 -51.21
C GLU A 263 -20.88 78.19 -52.40
N LYS A 264 -21.57 77.57 -53.36
CA LYS A 264 -22.26 78.28 -54.45
C LYS A 264 -23.36 79.18 -53.91
N GLU A 265 -24.22 78.69 -53.02
CA GLU A 265 -25.28 79.50 -52.39
C GLU A 265 -24.71 80.62 -51.52
N ALA A 266 -23.63 80.38 -50.76
CA ALA A 266 -22.97 81.41 -49.97
C ALA A 266 -22.25 82.44 -50.86
N ALA A 267 -21.70 82.05 -52.01
CA ALA A 267 -21.14 82.97 -53.00
C ALA A 267 -22.25 83.78 -53.68
N GLU A 268 -23.40 83.18 -53.98
CA GLU A 268 -24.55 83.86 -54.59
C GLU A 268 -25.24 84.82 -53.61
N LEU A 269 -25.37 84.43 -52.33
CA LEU A 269 -25.84 85.29 -51.24
C LEU A 269 -24.85 86.42 -50.96
N ARG A 270 -23.53 86.19 -50.97
CA ARG A 270 -22.54 87.26 -50.85
C ARG A 270 -22.57 88.21 -52.04
N ALA A 271 -22.77 87.71 -53.26
CA ALA A 271 -22.93 88.55 -54.44
C ALA A 271 -24.23 89.38 -54.40
N LYS A 272 -25.34 88.79 -53.94
CA LYS A 272 -26.63 89.50 -53.74
C LYS A 272 -26.54 90.53 -52.61
N HIS A 273 -25.98 90.19 -51.46
CA HIS A 273 -25.77 91.13 -50.35
C HIS A 273 -24.78 92.25 -50.69
N ALA A 274 -23.73 91.99 -51.47
CA ALA A 274 -22.82 93.03 -51.96
C ALA A 274 -23.48 93.95 -52.99
N ALA A 275 -24.35 93.42 -53.86
CA ALA A 275 -25.11 94.20 -54.83
C ALA A 275 -26.24 95.03 -54.18
N GLU A 276 -26.88 94.52 -53.13
CA GLU A 276 -27.92 95.24 -52.38
C GLU A 276 -27.34 96.30 -51.44
N ALA A 277 -26.20 96.04 -50.79
CA ALA A 277 -25.52 97.02 -49.94
C ALA A 277 -24.97 98.21 -50.76
N GLU A 278 -24.50 97.97 -51.99
CA GLU A 278 -24.06 99.05 -52.89
C GLU A 278 -25.25 99.86 -53.44
N ARG A 279 -26.39 99.21 -53.76
CA ARG A 279 -27.62 99.90 -54.17
C ARG A 279 -28.21 100.75 -53.05
N GLN A 280 -28.23 100.25 -51.81
CA GLN A 280 -28.76 101.00 -50.67
C GLN A 280 -27.88 102.20 -50.29
N ARG A 281 -26.56 102.14 -50.47
CA ARG A 281 -25.69 103.32 -50.27
C ARG A 281 -25.94 104.42 -51.31
N ILE A 282 -26.10 104.05 -52.59
CA ILE A 282 -26.33 105.01 -53.68
C ILE A 282 -27.73 105.64 -53.57
N GLU A 283 -28.74 104.87 -53.17
CA GLU A 283 -30.12 105.36 -53.04
C GLU A 283 -30.33 106.23 -51.79
N ALA A 284 -29.69 105.90 -50.66
CA ALA A 284 -29.74 106.73 -49.45
C ALA A 284 -29.01 108.08 -49.61
N GLU A 285 -27.92 108.13 -50.38
CA GLU A 285 -27.19 109.39 -50.63
C GLU A 285 -27.93 110.31 -51.63
N GLN A 286 -28.60 109.74 -52.63
CA GLN A 286 -29.42 110.47 -53.61
C GLN A 286 -30.72 111.01 -53.00
N ALA A 287 -31.38 110.24 -52.12
CA ALA A 287 -32.60 110.66 -51.42
C ALA A 287 -32.35 111.82 -50.44
N ALA A 288 -31.23 111.80 -49.71
CA ALA A 288 -30.88 112.86 -48.75
C ALA A 288 -30.57 114.22 -49.43
N LYS A 289 -29.95 114.22 -50.62
CA LYS A 289 -29.67 115.45 -51.39
C LYS A 289 -30.93 116.03 -52.03
N ALA A 290 -31.83 115.20 -52.56
CA ALA A 290 -33.04 115.66 -53.25
C ALA A 290 -34.15 116.20 -52.32
N GLU A 291 -34.14 115.84 -51.04
CA GLU A 291 -35.10 116.35 -50.04
C GLU A 291 -34.65 117.67 -49.39
N ALA A 292 -33.34 117.86 -49.22
CA ALA A 292 -32.77 119.12 -48.73
C ALA A 292 -32.96 120.28 -49.73
N GLU A 293 -32.84 120.02 -51.03
CA GLU A 293 -33.02 121.03 -52.09
C GLU A 293 -34.49 121.47 -52.27
N ARG A 294 -35.44 120.53 -52.18
CA ARG A 294 -36.88 120.85 -52.29
C ARG A 294 -37.41 121.68 -51.13
N ARG A 295 -36.92 121.46 -49.90
CA ARG A 295 -37.31 122.25 -48.72
C ARG A 295 -36.76 123.68 -48.73
N ALA A 296 -35.59 123.90 -49.32
CA ALA A 296 -34.97 125.23 -49.39
C ALA A 296 -35.63 126.15 -50.44
N GLU A 297 -36.19 125.59 -51.51
CA GLU A 297 -36.79 126.35 -52.62
C GLU A 297 -38.24 126.79 -52.30
N LEU A 298 -39.04 125.92 -51.66
CA LEU A 298 -40.43 126.23 -51.28
C LEU A 298 -40.53 127.34 -50.21
N ALA A 299 -39.55 127.45 -49.32
CA ALA A 299 -39.52 128.49 -48.28
C ALA A 299 -39.24 129.90 -48.85
N ARG A 300 -38.55 130.03 -49.99
CA ARG A 300 -38.24 131.32 -50.63
C ARG A 300 -39.43 131.88 -51.40
N GLN A 301 -40.23 131.02 -52.03
CA GLN A 301 -41.36 131.43 -52.86
C GLN A 301 -42.56 131.90 -52.04
N ALA A 302 -42.83 131.27 -50.88
CA ALA A 302 -43.92 131.66 -50.00
C ALA A 302 -43.74 133.08 -49.40
N ASN A 303 -42.50 133.46 -49.11
CA ASN A 303 -42.20 134.76 -48.48
C ASN A 303 -42.33 135.93 -49.48
N GLN A 304 -42.11 135.70 -50.78
CA GLN A 304 -42.30 136.71 -51.83
C GLN A 304 -43.77 136.99 -52.14
N ALA A 305 -44.63 135.96 -52.08
CA ALA A 305 -46.06 136.11 -52.33
C ALA A 305 -46.76 136.94 -51.23
N HIS A 306 -46.37 136.74 -49.96
CA HIS A 306 -46.94 137.48 -48.82
C HIS A 306 -46.66 138.97 -48.91
N LYS A 307 -45.41 139.35 -49.23
CA LYS A 307 -45.01 140.77 -49.38
C LYS A 307 -45.73 141.49 -50.51
N LYS A 308 -45.94 140.80 -51.63
CA LYS A 308 -46.60 141.38 -52.81
C LYS A 308 -48.09 141.64 -52.57
N LYS A 309 -48.76 140.80 -51.78
CA LYS A 309 -50.18 140.96 -51.45
C LYS A 309 -50.42 142.21 -50.59
N ILE A 310 -49.63 142.40 -49.53
CA ILE A 310 -49.82 143.53 -48.60
C ILE A 310 -49.52 144.88 -49.27
N CYS A 311 -48.49 144.97 -50.12
CA CYS A 311 -48.21 146.19 -50.87
C CYS A 311 -49.35 146.58 -51.84
N ASN A 312 -50.03 145.60 -52.44
CA ASN A 312 -51.13 145.87 -53.35
C ASN A 312 -52.40 146.33 -52.63
N GLU A 313 -52.65 145.85 -51.41
CA GLU A 313 -53.78 146.31 -50.58
C GLU A 313 -53.56 147.75 -50.10
N ALA A 314 -52.33 148.10 -49.69
CA ALA A 314 -51.97 149.47 -49.37
C ALA A 314 -52.11 150.41 -50.58
N LEU A 315 -51.75 149.94 -51.79
CA LEU A 315 -51.88 150.72 -53.03
C LEU A 315 -53.35 151.03 -53.35
N LYS A 316 -54.26 150.05 -53.14
CA LYS A 316 -55.70 150.25 -53.30
C LYS A 316 -56.26 151.31 -52.35
N GLY A 317 -55.79 151.36 -51.11
CA GLY A 317 -56.20 152.38 -50.14
C GLY A 317 -55.84 153.79 -50.57
N LEU A 318 -54.67 153.99 -51.19
CA LEU A 318 -54.24 155.29 -51.71
C LEU A 318 -55.03 155.72 -52.95
N LEU A 319 -55.37 154.79 -53.84
CA LEU A 319 -56.19 155.05 -55.03
C LEU A 319 -57.61 155.52 -54.65
N ALA A 320 -58.20 154.96 -53.58
CA ALA A 320 -59.54 155.33 -53.12
C ALA A 320 -59.64 156.77 -52.55
N LEU A 321 -58.50 157.40 -52.22
CA LEU A 321 -58.41 158.79 -51.75
C LEU A 321 -58.23 159.79 -52.92
N GLY A 322 -58.29 159.33 -54.17
CA GLY A 322 -58.21 160.16 -55.37
C GLY A 322 -56.79 160.40 -55.89
N ILE A 323 -55.80 159.65 -55.40
CA ILE A 323 -54.40 159.73 -55.86
C ILE A 323 -54.22 158.83 -57.09
N ASP A 324 -53.56 159.36 -58.12
CA ASP A 324 -53.19 158.64 -59.35
C ASP A 324 -52.25 157.43 -59.09
N GLU A 325 -52.40 156.37 -59.89
CA GLU A 325 -51.74 155.08 -59.69
C GLU A 325 -50.21 155.16 -59.80
N ALA A 326 -49.68 156.03 -60.67
CA ALA A 326 -48.23 156.17 -60.82
C ALA A 326 -47.60 156.84 -59.58
N LYS A 327 -48.23 157.92 -59.07
CA LYS A 327 -47.81 158.56 -57.82
C LYS A 327 -48.01 157.65 -56.60
N GLY A 328 -49.09 156.87 -56.56
CA GLY A 328 -49.36 155.91 -55.48
C GLY A 328 -48.28 154.83 -55.34
N LYS A 329 -47.75 154.33 -56.47
CA LYS A 329 -46.62 153.38 -56.48
C LYS A 329 -45.32 154.02 -56.00
N GLU A 330 -45.02 155.26 -56.40
CA GLU A 330 -43.84 155.98 -55.91
C GLU A 330 -43.87 156.20 -54.39
N ILE A 331 -45.03 156.56 -53.83
CA ILE A 331 -45.21 156.75 -52.39
C ILE A 331 -45.02 155.42 -51.63
N LEU A 332 -45.62 154.33 -52.12
CA LEU A 332 -45.42 153.00 -51.52
C LEU A 332 -43.96 152.54 -51.58
N GLN A 333 -43.27 152.88 -52.67
CA GLN A 333 -41.87 152.52 -52.84
C GLN A 333 -40.95 153.36 -51.95
N ALA A 334 -41.28 154.64 -51.73
CA ALA A 334 -40.57 155.50 -50.78
C ALA A 334 -40.74 155.02 -49.34
N ILE A 335 -41.95 154.58 -48.95
CA ILE A 335 -42.22 154.01 -47.62
C ILE A 335 -41.52 152.65 -47.44
N ASN A 336 -41.56 151.77 -48.44
CA ASN A 336 -40.87 150.46 -48.37
C ASN A 336 -39.34 150.59 -48.35
N LYS A 337 -38.79 151.68 -48.90
CA LYS A 337 -37.36 152.02 -48.83
C LYS A 337 -36.98 152.85 -47.59
N GLY A 338 -37.94 153.20 -46.72
CA GLY A 338 -37.70 153.95 -45.49
C GLY A 338 -37.38 155.43 -45.69
N LEU A 339 -37.70 156.00 -46.85
CA LEU A 339 -37.38 157.39 -47.22
C LEU A 339 -38.40 158.42 -46.66
N VAL A 340 -39.51 157.94 -46.10
CA VAL A 340 -40.52 158.75 -45.40
C VAL A 340 -40.41 158.49 -43.89
N PRO A 341 -39.93 159.46 -43.10
CA PRO A 341 -39.72 159.27 -41.66
C PRO A 341 -41.02 158.94 -40.91
N HIS A 342 -40.92 158.06 -39.91
CA HIS A 342 -42.01 157.66 -39.00
C HIS A 342 -43.19 156.87 -39.61
N VAL A 343 -43.06 156.33 -40.83
CA VAL A 343 -44.09 155.49 -41.48
C VAL A 343 -43.47 154.20 -42.07
N SER A 344 -44.10 153.04 -41.87
CA SER A 344 -43.62 151.73 -42.38
C SER A 344 -44.76 150.77 -42.76
N ILE A 345 -44.55 149.89 -43.74
CA ILE A 345 -45.49 148.81 -44.11
C ILE A 345 -45.12 147.53 -43.35
N LYS A 346 -46.07 146.94 -42.63
CA LYS A 346 -45.90 145.63 -41.97
C LYS A 346 -46.25 144.51 -42.94
N PHE A 347 -45.31 143.58 -43.16
CA PHE A 347 -45.44 142.46 -44.08
C PHE A 347 -45.86 141.17 -43.41
#